data_AF-A0A2N9EB38-F1
#
_entry.id   AF-A0A2N9EB38-F1
#
_cell.length_a   1.000
_cell.length_b   1.000
_cell.length_c   1.000
_cell.angle_alpha   90.00
_cell.angle_beta   90.00
_cell.angle_gamma   90.00
#
_symmetry.space_group_name_H-M   'P 1'
#
loop_
_entity.id
_entity.type
_entity.pdbx_description
1 polymer ?
#
loop_
_entity_poly.entity_id
_entity_poly.type
_entity_poly.pdbx_seq_one_letter_code
_entity_poly.pdbx_strand_id
1 'polypeptide(L)'
;MLMGLGSWVHHGGDSVIPRGNVANGLDFVFAEFHSVVIWPNGCLGWLCCFSILPATELVPGDIVEVCVGCKIPADMRMIEMLSNQLRVDQAILTGESCSVEKELESTRATIAVYQDKTNILFSGTVVVAGRARAVVVGVGANTAMGSIRDSMLQTEDEVTPLKKKLDEFGTFLAKVTANCLPSLSDLHFLVPMY
;
A
#
# COMPACT_ATOMS: atom_id res chain seq x y z
N MET A 1 27.69 18.79 -22.75
CA MET A 1 27.53 17.99 -23.98
C MET A 1 26.48 16.92 -23.67
N LEU A 2 25.21 16.97 -24.05
CA LEU A 2 24.37 17.86 -24.83
C LEU A 2 23.05 17.98 -24.04
N MET A 3 22.59 19.20 -23.75
CA MET A 3 21.25 19.44 -23.24
C MET A 3 20.30 19.46 -24.44
N GLY A 4 19.35 18.51 -24.48
CA GLY A 4 18.29 18.45 -25.47
C GLY A 4 17.12 19.33 -25.05
N LEU A 5 16.92 20.42 -25.79
CA LEU A 5 15.76 21.31 -25.73
C LEU A 5 14.46 20.55 -26.06
N GLY A 6 13.46 20.69 -25.19
CA GLY A 6 12.08 20.25 -25.42
C GLY A 6 11.11 21.34 -24.98
N SER A 7 10.62 22.07 -25.99
CA SER A 7 9.65 23.18 -26.02
C SER A 7 8.67 23.32 -24.84
N TRP A 8 8.65 24.52 -24.24
CA TRP A 8 7.57 25.01 -23.38
C TRP A 8 6.42 25.51 -24.27
N VAL A 9 5.30 24.78 -24.28
CA VAL A 9 4.03 25.33 -24.78
C VAL A 9 3.29 25.91 -23.58
N HIS A 10 3.32 27.24 -23.48
CA HIS A 10 2.41 27.98 -22.60
C HIS A 10 1.00 27.92 -23.20
N HIS A 11 0.12 27.10 -22.61
CA HIS A 11 -1.31 27.41 -22.58
C HIS A 11 -1.71 27.63 -21.12
N GLY A 12 -2.36 28.77 -20.90
CA GLY A 12 -2.58 29.34 -19.59
C GLY A 12 -3.58 28.58 -18.73
N GLY A 13 -3.41 28.76 -17.42
CA GLY A 13 -4.55 29.00 -16.53
C GLY A 13 -5.33 27.78 -16.06
N ASP A 14 -4.71 26.64 -15.81
CA ASP A 14 -5.32 25.59 -14.98
C ASP A 14 -4.45 25.35 -13.75
N SER A 15 -4.98 25.67 -12.57
CA SER A 15 -4.41 25.30 -11.28
C SER A 15 -4.52 23.78 -11.11
N VAL A 16 -3.61 23.05 -11.75
CA VAL A 16 -3.42 21.62 -11.52
C VAL A 16 -2.91 21.48 -10.09
N ILE A 17 -3.78 21.03 -9.19
CA ILE A 17 -3.39 20.61 -7.84
C ILE A 17 -2.34 19.50 -8.04
N PRO A 18 -1.11 19.66 -7.53
CA PRO A 18 -0.08 18.64 -7.71
C PRO A 18 -0.59 17.34 -7.08
N ARG A 19 -0.76 16.31 -7.92
CA ARG A 19 -1.05 14.94 -7.50
C ARG A 19 0.19 14.42 -6.76
N GLY A 20 0.25 14.71 -5.47
CA GLY A 20 1.37 14.38 -4.61
C GLY A 20 1.50 12.87 -4.43
N ASN A 21 2.58 12.31 -4.95
CA ASN A 21 2.95 10.91 -4.79
C ASN A 21 3.92 10.80 -3.60
N VAL A 22 3.56 10.03 -2.57
CA VAL A 22 4.53 9.62 -1.52
C VAL A 22 5.02 8.23 -1.90
N ALA A 23 5.99 8.18 -2.80
CA ALA A 23 6.65 6.95 -3.23
C ALA A 23 7.69 6.53 -2.16
N ASN A 24 7.39 5.48 -1.41
CA ASN A 24 8.33 4.85 -0.49
C ASN A 24 8.73 3.46 -1.02
N GLY A 25 9.90 3.39 -1.69
CA GLY A 25 10.92 2.32 -1.65
C GLY A 25 10.58 0.83 -1.85
N LEU A 26 9.32 0.39 -1.97
CA LEU A 26 8.92 -1.02 -2.04
C LEU A 26 8.02 -1.34 -3.26
N ASP A 27 8.07 -0.51 -4.30
CA ASP A 27 7.18 -0.56 -5.49
C ASP A 27 7.44 -1.73 -6.45
N PHE A 28 8.26 -2.71 -6.09
CA PHE A 28 8.65 -3.79 -6.99
C PHE A 28 7.62 -4.92 -7.17
N VAL A 29 6.48 -4.89 -6.47
CA VAL A 29 5.45 -5.96 -6.54
C VAL A 29 4.17 -5.52 -7.28
N PHE A 30 4.06 -4.27 -7.74
CA PHE A 30 2.83 -3.72 -8.33
C PHE A 30 2.88 -3.52 -9.86
N ALA A 31 3.66 -4.32 -10.60
CA ALA A 31 3.93 -4.09 -12.02
C ALA A 31 2.89 -4.69 -13.02
N GLU A 32 1.76 -5.26 -12.58
CA GLU A 32 0.74 -5.85 -13.47
C GLU A 32 -0.68 -5.30 -13.20
N PHE A 33 -0.85 -3.98 -13.21
CA PHE A 33 -2.19 -3.38 -13.14
C PHE A 33 -2.58 -2.86 -14.53
N HIS A 34 -3.30 -3.71 -15.26
CA HIS A 34 -3.92 -3.31 -16.52
C HIS A 34 -4.87 -2.13 -16.28
N SER A 35 -4.51 -1.02 -16.91
CA SER A 35 -5.35 0.03 -17.44
C SER A 35 -6.62 0.37 -16.66
N VAL A 36 -6.57 1.41 -15.83
CA VAL A 36 -7.72 1.89 -15.08
C VAL A 36 -8.44 2.97 -15.89
N VAL A 37 -9.75 2.80 -16.04
CA VAL A 37 -10.62 3.70 -16.81
C VAL A 37 -11.20 4.77 -15.89
N ILE A 38 -10.73 6.02 -15.99
CA ILE A 38 -11.07 7.10 -15.04
C ILE A 38 -12.10 8.08 -15.62
N TRP A 39 -13.07 8.52 -14.82
CA TRP A 39 -13.78 9.80 -15.06
C TRP A 39 -13.11 10.94 -14.29
N PRO A 40 -12.59 11.97 -14.97
CA PRO A 40 -12.11 13.15 -14.28
C PRO A 40 -13.28 13.90 -13.62
N ASN A 41 -13.09 14.25 -12.34
CA ASN A 41 -14.00 15.14 -11.62
C ASN A 41 -14.07 16.50 -12.33
N GLY A 42 -15.25 16.90 -12.82
CA GLY A 42 -15.49 18.25 -13.34
C GLY A 42 -15.95 18.38 -14.80
N CYS A 43 -16.25 17.30 -15.53
CA CYS A 43 -16.78 17.40 -16.89
C CYS A 43 -18.25 17.86 -16.93
N LEU A 44 -18.47 19.17 -16.90
CA LEU A 44 -19.72 19.81 -17.36
C LEU A 44 -19.76 19.75 -18.90
N GLY A 45 -20.18 18.61 -19.46
CA GLY A 45 -20.55 18.50 -20.87
C GLY A 45 -19.82 17.41 -21.65
N TRP A 46 -20.59 16.42 -22.11
CA TRP A 46 -20.50 15.58 -23.33
C TRP A 46 -19.15 15.14 -23.94
N LEU A 47 -18.04 15.23 -23.23
CA LEU A 47 -16.76 14.62 -23.61
C LEU A 47 -16.17 13.87 -22.42
N CYS A 48 -16.83 12.78 -22.04
CA CYS A 48 -16.25 11.77 -21.15
C CYS A 48 -15.23 10.96 -21.96
N CYS A 49 -13.97 11.41 -21.97
CA CYS A 49 -12.88 10.61 -22.51
C CYS A 49 -12.45 9.61 -21.44
N PHE A 50 -12.59 8.32 -21.72
CA PHE A 50 -12.02 7.28 -20.89
C PHE A 50 -10.50 7.26 -21.09
N SER A 51 -9.76 7.69 -20.06
CA SER A 51 -8.30 7.61 -20.07
C SER A 51 -7.84 6.38 -19.30
N ILE A 52 -6.90 5.65 -19.89
CA ILE A 52 -6.16 4.57 -19.25
C ILE A 52 -5.03 5.20 -18.43
N LEU A 53 -5.07 5.04 -17.11
CA LEU A 53 -4.05 5.54 -16.21
C LEU A 53 -3.44 4.41 -15.35
N PRO A 54 -2.17 4.54 -14.93
CA PRO A 54 -1.55 3.59 -14.04
C PRO A 54 -2.20 3.65 -12.66
N ALA A 55 -2.26 2.50 -11.98
CA ALA A 55 -2.90 2.39 -10.66
C ALA A 55 -2.26 3.27 -9.58
N THR A 56 -0.98 3.64 -9.75
CA THR A 56 -0.24 4.54 -8.86
C THR A 56 -0.71 5.99 -8.91
N GLU A 57 -1.42 6.39 -9.96
CA GLU A 57 -1.93 7.75 -10.13
C GLU A 57 -3.37 7.93 -9.65
N LEU A 58 -3.99 6.88 -9.12
CA LEU A 58 -5.35 6.93 -8.59
C LEU A 58 -5.42 7.80 -7.33
N VAL A 59 -6.45 8.66 -7.29
CA VAL A 59 -6.72 9.54 -6.15
C VAL A 59 -8.14 9.27 -5.64
N PRO A 60 -8.41 9.40 -4.32
CA PRO A 60 -9.77 9.36 -3.80
C PRO A 60 -10.70 10.34 -4.55
N GLY A 61 -11.86 9.85 -4.96
CA GLY A 61 -12.82 10.58 -5.78
C GLY A 61 -12.78 10.26 -7.28
N ASP A 62 -11.78 9.52 -7.77
CA ASP A 62 -11.79 9.04 -9.15
C ASP A 62 -12.86 7.95 -9.33
N ILE A 63 -13.55 7.94 -10.48
CA ILE A 63 -14.50 6.87 -10.82
C ILE A 63 -13.81 5.89 -11.73
N VAL A 64 -13.87 4.61 -11.36
CA VAL A 64 -13.24 3.49 -12.05
C VAL A 64 -14.29 2.51 -12.50
N GLU A 65 -14.18 2.06 -13.75
CA GLU A 65 -14.95 0.92 -14.26
C GLU A 65 -14.15 -0.38 -14.12
N VAL A 66 -14.77 -1.42 -13.58
CA VAL A 66 -14.15 -2.73 -13.36
C VAL A 66 -14.91 -3.81 -14.14
N CYS A 67 -14.14 -4.75 -14.69
CA CYS A 67 -14.66 -5.87 -15.49
C CYS A 67 -14.09 -7.21 -15.01
N VAL A 68 -14.68 -8.31 -15.46
CA VAL A 68 -14.18 -9.66 -15.20
C VAL A 68 -12.70 -9.79 -15.56
N GLY A 69 -11.92 -10.38 -14.64
CA GLY A 69 -10.48 -10.54 -14.78
C GLY A 69 -9.68 -9.30 -14.36
N CYS A 70 -10.31 -8.16 -14.12
CA CYS A 70 -9.62 -6.99 -13.59
C CYS A 70 -9.26 -7.19 -12.12
N LYS A 71 -8.03 -6.83 -11.78
CA LYS A 71 -7.59 -6.66 -10.40
C LYS A 71 -7.99 -5.28 -9.92
N ILE A 72 -8.55 -5.23 -8.71
CA ILE A 72 -8.99 -3.98 -8.09
C ILE A 72 -7.74 -3.21 -7.61
N PRO A 73 -7.50 -1.97 -8.09
CA PRO A 73 -6.27 -1.24 -7.79
C PRO A 73 -6.29 -0.56 -6.42
N ALA A 74 -7.46 -0.10 -5.98
CA ALA A 74 -7.66 0.71 -4.79
C ALA A 74 -8.94 0.27 -4.06
N ASP A 75 -9.15 0.74 -2.83
CA ASP A 75 -10.42 0.52 -2.15
C ASP A 75 -11.47 1.47 -2.75
N MET A 76 -12.55 0.91 -3.29
CA MET A 76 -13.54 1.66 -4.04
C MET A 76 -14.95 1.33 -3.57
N ARG A 77 -15.82 2.33 -3.46
CA ARG A 77 -17.24 2.15 -3.17
C ARG A 77 -18.00 2.03 -4.48
N MET A 78 -18.79 0.98 -4.63
CA MET A 78 -19.62 0.83 -5.83
C MET A 78 -20.66 1.94 -5.92
N ILE A 79 -20.84 2.45 -7.14
CA ILE A 79 -21.82 3.50 -7.46
C ILE A 79 -22.87 3.03 -8.47
N GLU A 80 -22.49 2.11 -9.35
CA GLU A 80 -23.37 1.61 -10.41
C GLU A 80 -22.99 0.17 -10.76
N MET A 81 -24.00 -0.69 -10.90
CA MET A 81 -23.82 -2.06 -11.38
C MET A 81 -24.18 -2.11 -12.87
N LEU A 82 -23.23 -2.43 -13.73
CA LEU A 82 -23.41 -2.46 -15.20
C LEU A 82 -23.85 -3.84 -15.70
N SER A 83 -23.98 -4.81 -14.81
CA SER A 83 -24.34 -6.21 -15.09
C SER A 83 -25.39 -6.68 -14.08
N ASN A 84 -25.99 -7.85 -14.30
CA ASN A 84 -27.02 -8.37 -13.39
C ASN A 84 -26.48 -8.80 -12.02
N GLN A 85 -25.19 -9.13 -11.95
CA GLN A 85 -24.50 -9.51 -10.71
C GLN A 85 -23.04 -9.08 -10.82
N LEU A 86 -22.42 -8.84 -9.66
CA LEU A 86 -20.98 -8.65 -9.54
C LEU A 86 -20.44 -9.60 -8.47
N ARG A 87 -19.41 -10.38 -8.82
CA ARG A 87 -18.74 -11.30 -7.91
C ARG A 87 -17.25 -11.01 -7.88
N VAL A 88 -16.69 -10.99 -6.67
CA VAL A 88 -15.29 -10.66 -6.43
C VAL A 88 -14.64 -11.73 -5.57
N ASP A 89 -13.44 -12.16 -5.97
CA ASP A 89 -12.58 -13.02 -5.19
C ASP A 89 -11.85 -12.20 -4.14
N GLN A 90 -12.17 -12.45 -2.87
CA GLN A 90 -11.60 -11.79 -1.71
C GLN A 90 -10.71 -12.71 -0.88
N ALA A 91 -10.29 -13.86 -1.41
CA ALA A 91 -9.48 -14.85 -0.70
C ALA A 91 -8.20 -14.24 -0.11
N ILE A 92 -7.62 -13.23 -0.77
CA ILE A 92 -6.42 -12.53 -0.30
C ILE A 92 -6.63 -11.72 1.00
N LEU A 93 -7.87 -11.31 1.30
CA LEU A 93 -8.20 -10.52 2.50
C LEU A 93 -8.91 -11.34 3.57
N THR A 94 -9.78 -12.27 3.18
CA THR A 94 -10.63 -13.04 4.11
C THR A 94 -10.13 -14.47 4.34
N GLY A 95 -9.27 -14.99 3.46
CA GLY A 95 -8.84 -16.39 3.47
C GLY A 95 -9.90 -17.38 2.97
N GLU A 96 -11.05 -16.90 2.53
CA GLU A 96 -12.13 -17.75 2.01
C GLU A 96 -12.03 -17.91 0.49
N SER A 97 -12.04 -19.15 0.00
CA SER A 97 -11.93 -19.46 -1.44
C SER A 97 -13.18 -19.16 -2.26
N CYS A 98 -14.28 -18.75 -1.62
CA CYS A 98 -15.55 -18.51 -2.30
C CYS A 98 -15.67 -17.05 -2.75
N SER A 99 -16.06 -16.84 -4.01
CA SER A 99 -16.37 -15.51 -4.52
C SER A 99 -17.56 -14.91 -3.75
N VAL A 100 -17.49 -13.63 -3.42
CA VAL A 100 -18.53 -12.91 -2.69
C VAL A 100 -19.32 -12.02 -3.66
N GLU A 101 -20.64 -12.05 -3.54
CA GLU A 101 -21.55 -11.21 -4.31
C GLU A 101 -21.57 -9.78 -3.74
N LYS A 102 -21.62 -8.80 -4.64
CA LYS A 102 -21.53 -7.38 -4.31
C LYS A 102 -22.83 -6.67 -4.65
N GLU A 103 -23.23 -5.72 -3.81
CA GLU A 103 -24.49 -4.99 -3.90
C GLU A 103 -24.30 -3.47 -3.71
N LEU A 104 -25.17 -2.65 -4.31
CA LEU A 104 -25.09 -1.20 -4.20
C LEU A 104 -25.64 -0.66 -2.86
N GLU A 105 -26.49 -1.43 -2.18
CA GLU A 105 -27.10 -1.00 -0.91
C GLU A 105 -26.03 -0.80 0.16
N SER A 106 -26.22 0.24 0.99
CA SER A 106 -25.30 0.49 2.09
C SER A 106 -25.35 -0.64 3.11
N THR A 107 -24.18 -1.14 3.52
CA THR A 107 -24.08 -2.03 4.68
C THR A 107 -24.72 -1.38 5.91
N ARG A 108 -25.66 -2.08 6.54
CA ARG A 108 -26.47 -1.56 7.66
C ARG A 108 -25.67 -1.40 8.97
N ALA A 109 -24.57 -2.15 9.11
CA ALA A 109 -23.74 -2.11 10.30
C ALA A 109 -22.71 -0.97 10.23
N THR A 110 -22.66 -0.15 11.28
CA THR A 110 -21.69 0.95 11.42
C THR A 110 -20.25 0.43 11.56
N ILE A 111 -20.06 -0.75 12.15
CA ILE A 111 -18.76 -1.43 12.29
C ILE A 111 -18.91 -2.83 11.68
N ALA A 112 -18.87 -2.87 10.35
CA ALA A 112 -18.95 -4.11 9.59
C ALA A 112 -17.56 -4.74 9.41
N VAL A 113 -17.49 -6.06 9.51
CA VAL A 113 -16.29 -6.84 9.13
C VAL A 113 -16.09 -6.70 7.61
N TYR A 114 -14.87 -6.93 7.09
CA TYR A 114 -14.59 -6.81 5.65
C TYR A 114 -15.53 -7.65 4.78
N GLN A 115 -15.95 -8.82 5.27
CA GLN A 115 -16.88 -9.72 4.58
C GLN A 115 -18.28 -9.11 4.39
N ASP A 116 -18.77 -8.36 5.37
CA ASP A 116 -20.11 -7.75 5.36
C ASP A 116 -20.19 -6.49 4.48
N LYS A 117 -19.03 -5.97 4.04
CA LYS A 117 -18.95 -4.80 3.16
C LYS A 117 -19.18 -5.21 1.71
N THR A 118 -20.42 -5.55 1.39
CA THR A 118 -20.86 -5.96 0.04
C THR A 118 -20.87 -4.79 -0.97
N ASN A 119 -20.80 -3.55 -0.51
CA ASN A 119 -20.77 -2.34 -1.34
C ASN A 119 -19.37 -1.78 -1.61
N ILE A 120 -18.33 -2.38 -1.04
CA ILE A 120 -16.92 -1.98 -1.22
C ILE A 120 -16.17 -3.04 -2.03
N LEU A 121 -15.35 -2.58 -2.96
CA LEU A 121 -14.34 -3.34 -3.69
C LEU A 121 -12.99 -3.05 -3.03
N PHE A 122 -12.25 -4.08 -2.66
CA PHE A 122 -10.99 -3.92 -1.93
C PHE A 122 -9.78 -4.08 -2.85
N SER A 123 -8.74 -3.28 -2.61
CA SER A 123 -7.48 -3.36 -3.34
C SER A 123 -6.88 -4.77 -3.28
N GLY A 124 -6.38 -5.25 -4.41
CA GLY A 124 -5.74 -6.57 -4.54
C GLY A 124 -6.71 -7.72 -4.85
N THR A 125 -8.02 -7.50 -4.72
CA THR A 125 -9.05 -8.48 -5.08
C THR A 125 -9.28 -8.56 -6.59
N VAL A 126 -9.92 -9.63 -7.08
CA VAL A 126 -10.13 -9.85 -8.52
C VAL A 126 -11.61 -10.00 -8.83
N VAL A 127 -12.10 -9.35 -9.87
CA VAL A 127 -13.49 -9.51 -10.34
C VAL A 127 -13.63 -10.86 -11.06
N VAL A 128 -14.48 -11.72 -10.52
CA VAL A 128 -14.74 -13.07 -11.07
C VAL A 128 -15.89 -13.04 -12.06
N ALA A 129 -16.90 -12.22 -11.82
CA ALA A 129 -18.06 -12.11 -12.70
C ALA A 129 -18.66 -10.70 -12.63
N GLY A 130 -19.18 -10.22 -13.78
CA GLY A 130 -19.87 -8.95 -13.88
C GLY A 130 -18.98 -7.75 -14.22
N ARG A 131 -19.64 -6.58 -14.26
CA ARG A 131 -19.02 -5.27 -14.44
C ARG A 131 -19.71 -4.24 -13.56
N ALA A 132 -18.95 -3.29 -13.06
CA ALA A 132 -19.47 -2.23 -12.21
C ALA A 132 -18.62 -0.97 -12.34
N ARG A 133 -19.19 0.15 -11.88
CA ARG A 133 -18.44 1.38 -11.61
C ARG A 133 -18.37 1.61 -10.12
N ALA A 134 -17.22 2.10 -9.69
CA ALA A 134 -16.95 2.41 -8.32
C ALA A 134 -16.16 3.71 -8.20
N VAL A 135 -16.37 4.43 -7.11
CA VAL A 135 -15.59 5.62 -6.76
C VAL A 135 -14.47 5.22 -5.81
N VAL A 136 -13.26 5.71 -6.04
CA VAL A 136 -12.10 5.47 -5.17
C VAL A 136 -12.32 6.16 -3.83
N VAL A 137 -12.19 5.37 -2.75
CA VAL A 137 -12.33 5.85 -1.37
C VAL A 137 -10.97 5.88 -0.67
N GLY A 138 -10.10 4.89 -0.93
CA GLY A 138 -8.79 4.78 -0.30
C GLY A 138 -7.74 4.21 -1.25
N VAL A 139 -6.52 4.72 -1.16
CA VAL A 139 -5.36 4.32 -1.98
C VAL A 139 -4.13 4.10 -1.08
N GLY A 140 -3.20 3.24 -1.53
CA GLY A 140 -1.96 2.97 -0.80
C GLY A 140 -2.20 2.46 0.62
N ALA A 141 -1.57 3.12 1.60
CA ALA A 141 -1.68 2.80 3.03
C ALA A 141 -3.11 2.87 3.58
N ASN A 142 -3.97 3.72 2.99
CA ASN A 142 -5.36 3.90 3.43
C ASN A 142 -6.32 2.82 2.92
N THR A 143 -5.81 1.80 2.22
CA THR A 143 -6.61 0.62 1.81
C THR A 143 -6.67 -0.41 2.94
N ALA A 144 -7.64 -1.32 2.90
CA ALA A 144 -7.70 -2.47 3.81
C ALA A 144 -6.40 -3.28 3.79
N MET A 145 -5.85 -3.53 2.58
CA MET A 145 -4.57 -4.22 2.41
C MET A 145 -3.40 -3.39 2.95
N GLY A 146 -3.41 -2.07 2.72
CA GLY A 146 -2.42 -1.14 3.25
C GLY A 146 -2.40 -1.12 4.78
N SER A 147 -3.57 -1.05 5.41
CA SER A 147 -3.69 -1.12 6.88
C SER A 147 -3.18 -2.44 7.45
N ILE A 148 -3.43 -3.57 6.79
CA ILE A 148 -2.88 -4.88 7.20
C ILE A 148 -1.36 -4.87 7.09
N ARG A 149 -0.81 -4.36 5.97
CA ARG A 149 0.63 -4.23 5.76
C ARG A 149 1.29 -3.35 6.82
N ASP A 150 0.71 -2.19 7.11
CA ASP A 150 1.24 -1.27 8.11
C ASP A 150 1.18 -1.87 9.51
N SER A 151 0.11 -2.60 9.85
CA SER A 151 0.01 -3.32 11.12
C SER A 151 1.08 -4.41 11.27
N MET A 152 1.42 -5.10 10.17
CA MET A 152 2.51 -6.08 10.18
C MET A 152 3.88 -5.40 10.37
N LEU A 153 4.10 -4.24 9.75
CA LEU A 153 5.37 -3.49 9.87
C LEU A 153 5.52 -2.81 11.24
N GLN A 154 4.42 -2.40 11.87
CA GLN A 154 4.40 -1.82 13.23
C GLN A 154 4.61 -2.86 14.34
N THR A 155 4.60 -4.15 14.00
CA THR A 155 5.13 -5.18 14.91
C THR A 155 6.64 -5.02 14.92
N GLU A 156 7.13 -4.04 15.68
CA GLU A 156 8.55 -3.83 15.92
C GLU A 156 9.16 -5.15 16.36
N ASP A 157 10.36 -5.45 15.83
CA ASP A 157 11.20 -6.57 16.24
C ASP A 157 11.41 -6.51 17.76
N GLU A 158 10.50 -7.09 18.53
CA GLU A 158 10.73 -7.33 19.94
C GLU A 158 11.98 -8.20 20.00
N VAL A 159 13.07 -7.62 20.52
CA VAL A 159 14.32 -8.32 20.76
C VAL A 159 13.95 -9.59 21.50
N THR A 160 14.13 -10.74 20.84
CA THR A 160 13.64 -12.01 21.35
C THR A 160 14.14 -12.22 22.77
N PRO A 161 13.37 -12.88 23.65
CA PRO A 161 13.79 -13.11 25.04
C PRO A 161 15.19 -13.73 25.17
N LEU A 162 15.62 -14.48 24.14
CA LEU A 162 16.96 -15.04 24.04
C LEU A 162 18.03 -14.00 23.70
N LYS A 163 17.77 -13.10 22.74
CA LYS A 163 18.71 -12.03 22.35
C LYS A 163 18.93 -11.04 23.49
N LYS A 164 17.89 -10.70 24.27
CA LYS A 164 18.03 -9.90 25.50
C LYS A 164 18.98 -10.54 26.52
N LYS A 165 18.80 -11.85 26.78
CA LYS A 165 19.70 -12.59 27.67
C LYS A 165 21.14 -12.61 27.17
N LEU A 166 21.35 -12.83 25.88
CA LEU A 166 22.70 -12.84 25.29
C LEU A 166 23.41 -11.48 25.39
N ASP A 167 22.69 -10.38 25.18
CA ASP A 167 23.25 -9.02 25.32
C ASP A 167 23.58 -8.70 26.79
N GLU A 168 22.76 -9.14 27.75
CA GLU A 168 23.07 -9.06 29.18
C GLU A 168 24.32 -9.86 29.54
N PHE A 169 24.44 -11.10 29.04
CA PHE A 169 25.64 -11.93 29.23
C PHE A 169 26.88 -11.29 28.60
N GLY A 170 26.77 -10.75 27.39
CA GLY A 170 27.87 -10.06 26.70
C GLY A 170 28.35 -8.82 27.47
N THR A 171 27.42 -8.03 27.99
CA THR A 171 27.72 -6.84 28.81
C THR A 171 28.38 -7.22 30.14
N PHE A 172 27.93 -8.32 30.76
CA PHE A 172 28.55 -8.85 31.97
C PHE A 172 30.01 -9.26 31.73
N LEU A 173 30.27 -10.02 30.66
CA LEU A 173 31.63 -10.43 30.30
C LEU A 173 32.52 -9.23 29.98
N ALA A 174 32.02 -8.26 29.20
CA ALA A 174 32.77 -7.05 28.86
C ALA A 174 33.15 -6.23 30.12
N LYS A 175 32.26 -6.15 31.11
CA LYS A 175 32.53 -5.45 32.37
C LYS A 175 33.57 -6.19 33.22
N VAL A 176 33.50 -7.53 33.25
CA VAL A 176 34.48 -8.36 33.97
C VAL A 176 35.85 -8.28 33.32
N THR A 177 35.94 -8.39 31.99
CA THR A 177 37.22 -8.30 31.26
C THR A 177 37.81 -6.89 31.35
N ALA A 178 37.01 -5.83 31.27
CA ALA A 178 37.47 -4.46 31.47
C ALA A 178 38.02 -4.21 32.88
N ASN A 179 37.40 -4.80 33.92
CA ASN A 179 37.90 -4.70 35.29
C ASN A 179 39.10 -5.62 35.58
N CYS A 180 39.28 -6.67 34.80
CA CYS A 180 40.37 -7.65 34.97
C CYS A 180 41.61 -7.29 34.14
N LEU A 181 41.49 -6.42 33.13
CA LEU A 181 42.64 -5.81 32.48
C LEU A 181 43.24 -4.77 33.44
N PRO A 182 44.39 -5.05 34.09
CA PRO A 182 45.13 -3.98 34.73
C PRO A 182 45.46 -2.96 33.65
N SER A 183 45.31 -1.68 33.98
CA SER A 183 45.73 -0.57 33.14
C SER A 183 47.06 -0.90 32.46
N LEU A 184 47.15 -0.75 31.14
CA LEU A 184 48.37 -0.98 30.35
C LEU A 184 49.61 -0.23 30.89
N SER A 185 49.44 0.71 31.83
CA SER A 185 50.51 1.29 32.64
C SER A 185 51.25 0.31 33.55
N ASP A 186 50.67 -0.83 33.91
CA ASP A 186 51.31 -1.87 34.74
C ASP A 186 52.16 -2.84 33.91
N LEU A 187 51.92 -2.92 32.59
CA LEU A 187 52.66 -3.81 31.69
C LEU A 187 54.06 -3.27 31.32
N HIS A 188 54.36 -2.00 31.59
CA HIS A 188 55.69 -1.44 31.36
C HIS A 188 56.74 -1.89 32.41
N PHE A 189 56.33 -2.62 33.45
CA PHE A 189 57.24 -3.12 34.48
C PHE A 189 57.64 -4.60 34.30
N LEU A 190 57.12 -5.30 33.29
CA LEU A 190 57.35 -6.74 33.10
C LEU A 190 57.82 -7.12 31.69
N VAL A 191 58.65 -6.27 31.08
CA VAL A 191 59.61 -6.71 30.05
C VAL A 191 61.00 -6.30 30.50
N PRO A 192 61.63 -6.99 31.47
CA PRO A 192 63.06 -6.92 31.61
C PRO A 192 63.64 -7.61 30.37
N MET A 193 64.27 -6.81 29.51
CA MET A 193 65.21 -7.26 28.49
C MET A 193 66.10 -8.38 29.06
N TYR A 194 65.95 -9.57 28.50
CA TYR A 194 66.98 -10.59 28.45
C TYR A 194 67.08 -11.11 27.02
#